data_AF-E9DYT8-F1
#
_entry.id   AF-E9DYT8-F1
#
_cell.length_a   1.000
_cell.length_b   1.000
_cell.length_c   1.000
_cell.angle_alpha   90.00
_cell.angle_beta   90.00
_cell.angle_gamma   90.00
#
_symmetry.space_group_name_H-M   'P 1'
#
loop_
_entity.id
_entity.type
_entity.pdbx_description
1 polymer ?
#
loop_
_entity_poly.entity_id
_entity_poly.type
_entity_poly.pdbx_seq_one_letter_code
_entity_poly.pdbx_strand_id
1 'polypeptide(L)'
;MESPVRVLIIVKQRSVRLWQEAWEEPQKMISKVLMHLNYNSLVSTDDKYNSSDCRFIAVERWDSVVFIVCDLFNINYNHLNAHLDGKNELPVIIARVSQGEHGYIIKTREPQESKLLGDRVRSLHDMHGWTEGVPYKIDHANGVHPIYYNPRSLLTDCLWFPLTLFTACVRGWKAVDRTKLPKKLLI
;
A
#
# COMPACT_ATOMS: atom_id res chain seq x y z
N MET A 1 -18.09 -19.57 2.84
CA MET A 1 -17.65 -18.19 2.55
C MET A 1 -16.16 -18.16 2.84
N GLU A 2 -15.34 -17.80 1.86
CA GLU A 2 -13.88 -17.77 2.05
C GLU A 2 -13.47 -16.68 3.04
N SER A 3 -12.36 -16.88 3.75
CA SER A 3 -11.81 -15.89 4.67
C SER A 3 -11.17 -14.73 3.90
N PRO A 4 -11.41 -13.45 4.30
CA PRO A 4 -10.75 -12.31 3.69
C PRO A 4 -9.22 -12.41 3.73
N VAL A 5 -8.56 -12.10 2.61
CA VAL A 5 -7.09 -12.17 2.49
C VAL A 5 -6.57 -11.04 1.62
N ARG A 6 -5.40 -10.49 1.93
CA ARG A 6 -4.73 -9.46 1.12
C ARG A 6 -3.65 -10.09 0.25
N VAL A 7 -3.61 -9.74 -1.03
CA VAL A 7 -2.57 -10.16 -1.96
C VAL A 7 -1.62 -8.99 -2.21
N LEU A 8 -0.35 -9.19 -1.87
CA LEU A 8 0.75 -8.30 -2.24
C LEU A 8 1.48 -8.88 -3.45
N ILE A 9 1.36 -8.21 -4.58
CA ILE A 9 2.08 -8.55 -5.81
C ILE A 9 3.33 -7.68 -5.89
N ILE A 10 4.49 -8.33 -6.08
CA ILE A 10 5.79 -7.68 -6.16
C ILE A 10 6.40 -7.96 -7.53
N VAL A 11 6.66 -6.90 -8.29
CA VAL A 11 7.27 -6.98 -9.61
C VAL A 11 8.58 -6.21 -9.61
N LYS A 12 9.71 -6.92 -9.65
CA LYS A 12 11.04 -6.28 -9.69
C LYS A 12 11.40 -5.87 -11.12
N GLN A 13 12.15 -4.78 -11.27
CA GLN A 13 12.66 -4.25 -12.54
C GLN A 13 13.81 -5.10 -13.13
N ARG A 14 13.76 -6.43 -12.99
CA ARG A 14 14.66 -7.34 -13.74
C ARG A 14 14.27 -7.44 -15.21
N SER A 15 12.98 -7.25 -15.48
CA SER A 15 12.44 -7.07 -16.83
C SER A 15 11.76 -5.71 -16.85
N VAL A 16 12.33 -4.77 -17.60
CA VAL A 16 11.81 -3.40 -17.72
C VAL A 16 10.38 -3.43 -18.27
N ARG A 17 10.12 -4.25 -19.29
CA ARG A 17 8.79 -4.42 -19.88
C ARG A 17 7.77 -4.89 -18.85
N LEU A 18 8.11 -5.89 -18.05
CA LEU A 18 7.22 -6.43 -17.03
C LEU A 18 6.97 -5.42 -15.90
N TRP A 19 8.01 -4.71 -15.47
CA TRP A 19 7.88 -3.66 -14.47
C TRP A 19 7.02 -2.49 -14.97
N GLN A 20 7.17 -2.09 -16.24
CA GLN A 20 6.31 -1.09 -16.88
C GLN A 20 4.86 -1.59 -17.00
N GLU A 21 4.64 -2.82 -17.47
CA GLU A 21 3.31 -3.43 -17.56
C GLU A 21 2.61 -3.47 -16.20
N ALA A 22 3.33 -3.80 -15.13
CA ALA A 22 2.77 -3.83 -13.77
C ALA A 22 2.29 -2.44 -13.29
N TRP A 23 2.92 -1.37 -13.76
CA TRP A 23 2.54 0.00 -13.41
C TRP A 23 1.42 0.57 -14.30
N GLU A 24 1.51 0.34 -15.61
CA GLU A 24 0.53 0.86 -16.58
C GLU A 24 -0.77 0.04 -16.57
N GLU A 25 -0.67 -1.28 -16.42
CA GLU A 25 -1.79 -2.23 -16.45
C GLU A 25 -1.87 -3.11 -15.18
N PRO A 26 -1.94 -2.52 -13.96
CA PRO A 26 -1.93 -3.31 -12.72
C PRO A 26 -3.08 -4.31 -12.63
N GLN A 27 -4.23 -4.02 -13.23
CA GLN A 27 -5.40 -4.89 -13.29
C GLN A 27 -5.11 -6.21 -14.01
N LYS A 28 -4.37 -6.13 -15.13
CA LYS A 28 -3.95 -7.29 -15.90
C LYS A 28 -2.97 -8.16 -15.11
N MET A 29 -2.13 -7.52 -14.30
CA MET A 29 -1.23 -8.24 -13.38
C MET A 29 -2.02 -8.94 -12.27
N ILE A 30 -3.03 -8.27 -11.70
CA ILE A 30 -3.94 -8.85 -10.70
C ILE A 30 -4.61 -10.09 -11.29
N SER A 31 -5.27 -10.00 -12.45
CA SER A 31 -5.95 -11.16 -13.06
C SER A 31 -5.01 -12.36 -13.27
N LYS A 32 -3.78 -12.13 -13.75
CA LYS A 32 -2.77 -13.21 -13.90
C LYS A 32 -2.42 -13.88 -12.57
N VAL A 33 -2.29 -13.09 -11.50
CA VAL A 33 -2.04 -13.63 -10.16
C VAL A 33 -3.26 -14.38 -9.62
N LEU A 34 -4.47 -13.88 -9.82
CA LEU A 34 -5.71 -14.57 -9.41
C LEU A 34 -5.86 -15.92 -10.12
N MET A 35 -5.64 -15.98 -11.44
CA MET A 35 -5.61 -17.23 -12.20
C MET A 35 -4.63 -18.24 -11.59
N HIS A 36 -3.43 -17.78 -11.21
CA HIS A 36 -2.40 -18.64 -10.61
C HIS A 36 -2.77 -19.11 -9.20
N LEU A 37 -3.37 -18.25 -8.37
CA LEU A 37 -3.83 -18.60 -7.03
C LEU A 37 -4.96 -19.63 -7.08
N ASN A 38 -5.90 -19.48 -8.02
CA ASN A 38 -7.00 -20.42 -8.25
C ASN A 38 -6.46 -21.78 -8.73
N TYR A 39 -5.55 -21.77 -9.71
CA TYR A 39 -4.94 -23.01 -10.22
C TYR A 39 -4.21 -23.82 -9.12
N ASN A 40 -3.52 -23.13 -8.21
CA ASN A 40 -2.86 -23.77 -7.07
C ASN A 40 -3.80 -24.08 -5.89
N SER A 41 -5.10 -23.86 -6.04
CA SER A 41 -6.12 -24.05 -4.99
C SER A 41 -5.84 -23.27 -3.70
N LEU A 42 -5.13 -22.14 -3.80
CA LEU A 42 -4.87 -21.24 -2.66
C LEU A 42 -6.09 -20.37 -2.35
N VAL A 43 -6.94 -20.13 -3.35
CA VAL A 43 -8.13 -19.27 -3.28
C VAL A 43 -9.17 -19.74 -4.31
N SER A 44 -10.46 -19.82 -3.97
CA SER A 44 -11.55 -20.03 -4.95
C SER A 44 -12.14 -18.70 -5.40
N THR A 45 -11.45 -18.02 -6.32
CA THR A 45 -11.89 -16.73 -6.88
C THR A 45 -12.15 -16.83 -8.37
N ASP A 46 -13.16 -16.10 -8.85
CA ASP A 46 -13.28 -15.78 -10.27
C ASP A 46 -12.01 -15.03 -10.68
N ASP A 47 -11.33 -15.51 -11.70
CA ASP A 47 -10.05 -15.01 -12.22
C ASP A 47 -10.09 -13.57 -12.79
N LYS A 48 -11.18 -12.86 -12.52
CA LYS A 48 -11.49 -11.52 -13.01
C LYS A 48 -11.23 -10.49 -11.93
N TYR A 49 -10.30 -9.59 -12.24
CA TYR A 49 -10.23 -8.28 -11.63
C TYR A 49 -11.62 -7.60 -11.67
N ASN A 50 -12.03 -7.01 -10.53
CA ASN A 50 -13.32 -6.34 -10.33
C ASN A 50 -14.55 -7.27 -10.20
N SER A 51 -14.35 -8.54 -9.84
CA SER A 51 -15.41 -9.35 -9.25
C SER A 51 -15.81 -8.78 -7.87
N SER A 52 -16.98 -9.20 -7.33
CA SER A 52 -17.37 -8.88 -5.94
C SER A 52 -16.33 -9.29 -4.91
N ASP A 53 -15.47 -10.24 -5.31
CA ASP A 53 -14.54 -10.92 -4.44
C ASP A 53 -13.14 -10.33 -4.49
N CYS A 54 -12.84 -9.38 -5.41
CA CYS A 54 -11.52 -8.77 -5.53
C CYS A 54 -11.59 -7.25 -5.56
N ARG A 55 -11.03 -6.60 -4.55
CA ARG A 55 -10.93 -5.14 -4.44
C ARG A 55 -9.50 -4.67 -4.64
N PHE A 56 -9.28 -3.85 -5.66
CA PHE A 56 -7.97 -3.23 -5.89
C PHE A 56 -7.74 -2.06 -4.93
N ILE A 57 -6.66 -2.13 -4.14
CA ILE A 57 -6.36 -1.17 -3.06
C ILE A 57 -5.36 -0.12 -3.52
N ALA A 58 -4.20 -0.54 -4.03
CA ALA A 58 -3.17 0.40 -4.42
C ALA A 58 -2.14 -0.21 -5.38
N VAL A 59 -1.56 0.64 -6.23
CA VAL A 59 -0.31 0.37 -6.94
C VAL A 59 0.70 1.45 -6.59
N GLU A 60 1.91 1.03 -6.25
CA GLU A 60 3.01 1.91 -5.87
C GLU A 60 4.26 1.52 -6.66
N ARG A 61 4.81 2.44 -7.46
CA ARG A 61 6.07 2.21 -8.20
C ARG A 61 7.25 2.94 -7.58
N TRP A 62 8.39 2.26 -7.60
CA TRP A 62 9.73 2.74 -7.29
C TRP A 62 10.64 2.35 -8.45
N ASP A 63 11.82 2.98 -8.55
CA ASP A 63 12.76 2.72 -9.66
C ASP A 63 13.00 1.22 -9.91
N SER A 64 13.15 0.42 -8.86
CA SER A 64 13.49 -1.01 -8.98
C SER A 64 12.32 -1.97 -8.78
N VAL A 65 11.12 -1.50 -8.41
CA VAL A 65 10.00 -2.37 -8.03
C VAL A 65 8.63 -1.70 -8.17
N VAL A 66 7.63 -2.47 -8.58
CA VAL A 66 6.21 -2.12 -8.46
C VAL A 66 5.57 -3.04 -7.42
N PHE A 67 4.81 -2.44 -6.50
CA PHE A 67 3.95 -3.12 -5.55
C PHE A 67 2.50 -2.93 -5.97
N ILE A 68 1.72 -4.00 -6.01
CA ILE A 68 0.27 -3.95 -6.26
C ILE A 68 -0.40 -4.67 -5.11
N VAL A 69 -1.45 -4.07 -4.55
CA VAL A 69 -2.21 -4.60 -3.42
C VAL A 69 -3.68 -4.75 -3.81
N CYS A 70 -4.23 -5.94 -3.63
CA CYS A 70 -5.67 -6.17 -3.68
C CYS A 70 -6.14 -7.01 -2.49
N ASP A 71 -7.38 -6.80 -2.08
CA ASP A 71 -8.04 -7.57 -1.04
C ASP A 71 -9.02 -8.55 -1.70
N LEU A 72 -8.97 -9.81 -1.28
CA LEU A 72 -9.90 -10.86 -1.69
C LEU A 72 -10.91 -11.14 -0.58
N PHE A 73 -12.17 -11.34 -0.96
CA PHE A 73 -13.32 -11.63 -0.09
C PHE A 73 -13.55 -10.64 1.06
N ASN A 74 -12.94 -9.46 1.02
CA ASN A 74 -13.13 -8.40 1.99
C ASN A 74 -14.44 -7.64 1.72
N ILE A 75 -15.58 -8.35 1.77
CA ILE A 75 -16.91 -7.83 1.45
C ILE A 75 -17.35 -6.70 2.37
N ASN A 76 -16.88 -6.73 3.62
CA ASN A 76 -17.20 -5.75 4.66
C ASN A 76 -16.19 -4.59 4.71
N TYR A 77 -15.34 -4.44 3.69
CA TYR A 77 -14.37 -3.36 3.64
C TYR A 77 -15.07 -2.01 3.80
N ASN A 78 -14.58 -1.22 4.76
CA ASN A 78 -15.08 0.13 5.03
C ASN A 78 -13.94 1.15 4.87
N HIS A 79 -14.00 1.92 3.80
CA HIS A 79 -13.02 2.96 3.47
C HIS A 79 -12.85 4.01 4.59
N LEU A 80 -13.93 4.32 5.31
CA LEU A 80 -13.93 5.37 6.34
C LEU A 80 -13.08 4.97 7.55
N ASN A 81 -13.06 3.68 7.91
CA ASN A 81 -12.30 3.21 9.06
C ASN A 81 -11.01 2.46 8.70
N ALA A 82 -10.72 2.25 7.40
CA ALA A 82 -9.56 1.48 6.93
C ALA A 82 -8.18 2.08 7.30
N HIS A 83 -8.15 3.32 7.79
CA HIS A 83 -6.94 3.97 8.34
C HIS A 83 -6.71 3.64 9.83
N LEU A 84 -7.72 3.14 10.54
CA LEU A 84 -7.67 2.84 11.97
C LEU A 84 -7.03 1.47 12.22
N ASP A 85 -6.24 1.40 13.28
CA ASP A 85 -5.61 0.15 13.73
C ASP A 85 -6.65 -0.94 14.03
N GLY A 86 -6.38 -2.17 13.59
CA GLY A 86 -7.25 -3.32 13.81
C GLY A 86 -8.54 -3.37 12.98
N LYS A 87 -8.81 -2.39 12.10
CA LYS A 87 -10.05 -2.37 11.28
C LYS A 87 -9.92 -3.00 9.91
N ASN A 88 -8.71 -3.17 9.39
CA ASN A 88 -8.45 -3.69 8.05
C ASN A 88 -7.18 -4.56 8.00
N GLU A 89 -6.95 -5.30 9.08
CA GLU A 89 -5.87 -6.28 9.21
C GLU A 89 -6.32 -7.59 8.56
N LEU A 90 -5.59 -7.99 7.51
CA LEU A 90 -5.87 -9.20 6.76
C LEU A 90 -4.59 -10.04 6.68
N PRO A 91 -4.69 -11.37 6.71
CA PRO A 91 -3.58 -12.23 6.37
C PRO A 91 -3.13 -11.93 4.92
N VAL A 92 -1.83 -12.08 4.66
CA VAL A 92 -1.21 -11.62 3.41
C VAL A 92 -0.61 -12.77 2.62
N ILE A 93 -1.04 -12.92 1.38
CA ILE A 93 -0.38 -13.73 0.35
C ILE A 93 0.62 -12.85 -0.39
N ILE A 94 1.88 -13.27 -0.46
CA ILE A 94 2.91 -12.56 -1.23
C ILE A 94 3.12 -13.28 -2.56
N ALA A 95 2.75 -12.62 -3.65
CA ALA A 95 3.00 -13.08 -5.01
C ALA A 95 4.19 -12.32 -5.61
N ARG A 96 5.27 -13.02 -5.95
CA ARG A 96 6.42 -12.45 -6.69
C ARG A 96 6.29 -12.82 -8.16
N VAL A 97 6.24 -11.82 -9.02
CA VAL A 97 6.14 -12.01 -10.46
C VAL A 97 7.48 -11.69 -11.11
N SER A 98 7.91 -12.57 -12.01
CA SER A 98 9.14 -12.44 -12.78
C SER A 98 8.93 -12.89 -14.22
N GLN A 99 9.79 -12.43 -15.12
CA GLN A 99 9.79 -12.86 -16.51
C GLN A 99 10.53 -14.20 -16.63
N GLY A 100 9.89 -15.20 -17.23
CA GLY A 100 10.51 -16.44 -17.70
C GLY A 100 10.62 -16.47 -19.22
N GLU A 101 11.18 -17.56 -19.76
CA GLU A 101 11.40 -17.76 -21.20
C GLU A 101 10.09 -17.80 -22.00
N HIS A 102 9.06 -18.45 -21.46
CA HIS A 102 7.78 -18.69 -22.16
C HIS A 102 6.60 -17.93 -21.54
N GLY A 103 6.84 -16.97 -20.63
CA GLY A 103 5.77 -16.23 -19.96
C GLY A 103 6.14 -15.72 -18.58
N TYR A 104 5.15 -15.56 -17.71
CA TYR A 104 5.35 -15.10 -16.33
C TYR A 104 5.62 -16.27 -15.40
N ILE A 105 6.57 -16.09 -14.49
CA ILE A 105 6.80 -16.97 -13.35
C ILE A 105 6.25 -16.26 -12.12
N ILE A 106 5.24 -16.88 -11.51
CA ILE A 106 4.60 -16.40 -10.29
C ILE A 106 5.00 -17.34 -9.16
N LYS A 107 5.54 -16.78 -8.07
CA LYS A 107 5.87 -17.52 -6.85
C LYS A 107 5.05 -16.95 -5.70
N THR A 108 4.18 -17.76 -5.13
CA THR A 108 3.32 -17.39 -4.02
C THR A 108 3.86 -17.95 -2.70
N ARG A 109 3.37 -17.39 -1.60
CA ARG A 109 3.56 -17.93 -0.26
C ARG A 109 2.19 -18.04 0.40
N GLU A 110 2.08 -18.97 1.34
CA GLU A 110 0.90 -19.10 2.18
C GLU A 110 0.54 -17.78 2.88
N PRO A 111 -0.75 -17.55 3.16
CA PRO A 111 -1.20 -16.38 3.91
C PRO A 111 -0.49 -16.28 5.26
N GLN A 112 0.04 -15.09 5.58
CA GLN A 112 0.68 -14.80 6.85
C GLN A 112 0.35 -13.39 7.32
N GLU A 113 0.29 -13.18 8.64
CA GLU A 113 0.13 -11.85 9.20
C GLU A 113 1.28 -10.92 8.76
N SER A 114 0.94 -9.71 8.32
CA SER A 114 1.94 -8.72 7.93
C SER A 114 1.56 -7.34 8.43
N LYS A 115 1.99 -7.05 9.67
CA LYS A 115 1.84 -5.73 10.28
C LYS A 115 2.39 -4.62 9.37
N LEU A 116 3.55 -4.84 8.74
CA LEU A 116 4.15 -3.85 7.84
C LEU A 116 3.23 -3.48 6.67
N LEU A 117 2.58 -4.45 6.03
CA LEU A 117 1.67 -4.18 4.91
C LEU A 117 0.36 -3.55 5.41
N GLY A 118 -0.17 -4.02 6.55
CA GLY A 118 -1.31 -3.40 7.22
C GLY A 118 -1.05 -1.92 7.49
N ASP A 119 0.04 -1.62 8.21
CA ASP A 119 0.49 -0.27 8.55
C ASP A 119 0.64 0.61 7.28
N ARG A 120 1.22 0.07 6.20
CA ARG A 120 1.35 0.80 4.92
C ARG A 120 -0.01 1.12 4.30
N VAL A 121 -0.93 0.16 4.23
CA VAL A 121 -2.29 0.39 3.69
C VAL A 121 -3.05 1.41 4.55
N ARG A 122 -2.94 1.34 5.88
CA ARG A 122 -3.53 2.34 6.78
C ARG A 122 -2.96 3.74 6.52
N SER A 123 -1.64 3.84 6.37
CA SER A 123 -0.96 5.08 6.02
C SER A 123 -1.40 5.63 4.65
N LEU A 124 -1.63 4.77 3.65
CA LEU A 124 -2.17 5.23 2.36
C LEU A 124 -3.56 5.86 2.51
N HIS A 125 -4.44 5.23 3.31
CA HIS A 125 -5.75 5.82 3.62
C HIS A 125 -5.64 7.15 4.35
N ASP A 126 -4.74 7.23 5.32
CA ASP A 126 -4.49 8.47 6.05
C ASP A 126 -4.01 9.57 5.11
N MET A 127 -2.98 9.32 4.29
CA MET A 127 -2.36 10.31 3.41
C MET A 127 -3.29 10.87 2.33
N HIS A 128 -4.13 10.03 1.71
CA HIS A 128 -5.05 10.47 0.64
C HIS A 128 -6.34 11.12 1.19
N GLY A 129 -6.54 11.15 2.50
CA GLY A 129 -7.66 11.86 3.11
C GLY A 129 -9.00 11.13 3.01
N TRP A 130 -10.07 11.88 3.27
CA TRP A 130 -11.44 11.35 3.35
C TRP A 130 -12.17 11.26 2.00
N THR A 131 -11.73 12.05 1.02
CA THR A 131 -12.43 12.22 -0.26
C THR A 131 -11.95 11.25 -1.34
N GLU A 132 -10.74 10.71 -1.20
CA GLU A 132 -10.14 9.82 -2.19
C GLU A 132 -10.27 8.35 -1.81
N GLY A 133 -11.00 7.61 -2.64
CA GLY A 133 -11.18 6.16 -2.52
C GLY A 133 -10.06 5.37 -3.20
N VAL A 134 -10.02 4.07 -2.91
CA VAL A 134 -9.18 3.11 -3.64
C VAL A 134 -9.67 2.91 -5.08
N PRO A 135 -8.79 2.58 -6.04
CA PRO A 135 -7.37 2.30 -5.87
C PRO A 135 -6.48 3.55 -5.84
N TYR A 136 -5.46 3.53 -5.00
CA TYR A 136 -4.41 4.56 -4.99
C TYR A 136 -3.32 4.25 -6.01
N LYS A 137 -2.86 5.24 -6.77
CA LYS A 137 -1.75 5.10 -7.73
C LYS A 137 -0.61 6.04 -7.34
N ILE A 138 0.43 5.50 -6.73
CA ILE A 138 1.53 6.27 -6.12
C ILE A 138 2.84 6.08 -6.92
N ASP A 139 3.47 7.20 -7.29
CA ASP A 139 4.70 7.22 -8.07
C ASP A 139 5.88 7.77 -7.27
N HIS A 140 6.86 6.92 -6.99
CA HIS A 140 8.15 7.28 -6.40
C HIS A 140 9.32 7.13 -7.37
N ALA A 141 9.07 6.76 -8.63
CA ALA A 141 10.12 6.52 -9.61
C ALA A 141 10.68 7.84 -10.18
N ASN A 142 11.90 7.80 -10.72
CA ASN A 142 12.56 8.93 -11.38
C ASN A 142 12.69 10.18 -10.50
N GLY A 143 12.88 9.99 -9.20
CA GLY A 143 13.00 11.09 -8.23
C GLY A 143 11.69 11.82 -7.92
N VAL A 144 10.54 11.29 -8.36
CA VAL A 144 9.23 11.84 -8.01
C VAL A 144 8.97 11.67 -6.51
N HIS A 145 8.49 12.74 -5.87
CA HIS A 145 8.04 12.74 -4.49
C HIS A 145 6.54 13.05 -4.43
N PRO A 146 5.67 12.07 -4.13
CA PRO A 146 4.24 12.30 -3.99
C PRO A 146 3.93 13.37 -2.96
N ILE A 147 2.98 14.25 -3.29
CA ILE A 147 2.50 15.31 -2.40
C ILE A 147 1.06 14.97 -2.02
N TYR A 148 0.79 14.95 -0.72
CA TYR A 148 -0.52 14.67 -0.14
C TYR A 148 -1.07 15.93 0.50
N TYR A 149 -2.18 16.45 -0.02
CA TYR A 149 -2.71 17.75 0.38
C TYR A 149 -3.68 17.70 1.57
N ASN A 150 -4.28 16.54 1.85
CA ASN A 150 -5.35 16.44 2.83
C ASN A 150 -5.31 15.14 3.66
N PRO A 151 -4.21 14.85 4.37
CA PRO A 151 -4.15 13.65 5.20
C PRO A 151 -5.15 13.71 6.38
N ARG A 152 -5.74 12.57 6.76
CA ARG A 152 -6.80 12.51 7.80
C ARG A 152 -6.27 12.92 9.17
N SER A 153 -5.05 12.51 9.52
CA SER A 153 -4.38 12.81 10.79
C SER A 153 -4.01 14.29 10.98
N LEU A 154 -3.87 15.10 9.92
CA LEU A 154 -3.62 16.55 10.08
C LEU A 154 -4.89 17.33 10.43
N LEU A 155 -6.08 16.76 10.18
CA LEU A 155 -7.36 17.40 10.53
C LEU A 155 -7.71 17.21 12.02
N THR A 156 -7.10 16.25 12.71
CA THR A 156 -7.36 16.00 14.14
C THR A 156 -6.64 16.97 15.08
N ASP A 157 -5.53 17.57 14.66
CA ASP A 157 -4.76 18.49 15.53
C ASP A 157 -5.27 19.94 15.48
N CYS A 158 -6.13 20.30 14.53
CA CYS A 158 -6.58 21.68 14.36
C CYS A 158 -7.99 22.00 14.91
N LEU A 159 -8.73 20.99 15.38
CA LEU A 159 -10.11 21.16 15.88
C LEU A 159 -10.24 21.15 17.41
N TRP A 160 -9.14 21.23 18.15
CA TRP A 160 -9.11 21.25 19.63
C TRP A 160 -8.55 22.54 20.27
N PHE A 161 -8.56 23.66 19.54
CA PHE A 161 -8.48 24.97 20.19
C PHE A 161 -9.88 25.59 20.23
N PRO A 162 -10.53 25.72 21.40
CA PRO A 162 -11.67 26.61 21.51
C PRO A 162 -11.19 28.01 21.09
N LEU A 163 -11.99 28.70 20.28
CA LEU A 163 -11.85 30.14 20.04
C LEU A 163 -11.97 30.86 21.39
N THR A 164 -10.87 30.99 22.12
CA THR A 164 -10.69 31.91 23.25
C THR A 164 -9.24 31.81 23.69
N LEU A 165 -8.36 32.59 23.04
CA LEU A 165 -7.30 33.40 23.65
C LEU A 165 -6.31 33.82 22.56
N PHE A 166 -6.63 34.96 21.94
CA PHE A 166 -5.61 35.88 21.46
C PHE A 166 -4.71 36.25 22.64
N THR A 167 -3.51 35.67 22.72
CA THR A 167 -2.20 36.32 22.99
C THR A 167 -1.16 35.31 23.47
N ALA A 168 0.05 35.46 22.92
CA ALA A 168 1.32 34.94 23.42
C ALA A 168 1.59 33.42 23.36
N CYS A 169 2.33 32.99 22.33
CA CYS A 169 3.62 32.36 22.57
C CYS A 169 4.52 32.42 21.32
N VAL A 170 5.18 33.55 21.15
CA VAL A 170 6.45 33.62 20.42
C VAL A 170 7.53 33.12 21.39
N ARG A 171 8.03 31.89 21.21
CA ARG A 171 9.37 31.38 21.58
C ARG A 171 9.36 29.86 21.63
N GLY A 172 10.16 29.21 20.78
CA GLY A 172 10.40 27.77 20.95
C GLY A 172 11.07 26.99 19.82
N TRP A 173 11.39 27.57 18.66
CA TRP A 173 12.24 26.88 17.69
C TRP A 173 13.71 27.08 18.05
N LYS A 174 14.29 26.14 18.79
CA LYS A 174 15.75 25.93 18.75
C LYS A 174 16.05 24.97 17.62
N ALA A 175 16.76 25.48 16.61
CA ALA A 175 17.40 24.67 15.59
C ALA A 175 18.27 23.59 16.25
N VAL A 176 18.11 22.34 15.81
CA VAL A 176 19.03 21.26 16.17
C VAL A 176 20.35 21.52 15.44
N ASP A 177 21.35 21.96 16.19
CA ASP A 177 22.73 22.07 15.75
C ASP A 177 23.32 20.67 15.53
N ARG A 178 23.59 20.32 14.27
CA ARG A 178 24.12 19.01 13.86
C ARG A 178 25.61 18.82 14.19
N THR A 179 26.26 19.75 14.88
CA THR A 179 27.69 19.63 15.24
C THR A 179 27.97 18.84 16.51
N LYS A 180 26.93 18.32 17.21
CA LYS A 180 27.08 17.53 18.45
C LYS A 180 26.53 16.11 18.36
N LEU A 181 26.83 15.38 17.29
CA LEU A 181 26.67 13.92 17.28
C LEU A 181 27.92 13.24 17.86
N PRO A 182 27.80 12.38 18.88
CA PRO A 182 28.93 11.59 19.36
C PRO A 182 29.36 10.59 18.28
N LYS A 183 30.63 10.70 17.85
CA LYS A 183 31.32 9.70 17.04
C LYS A 183 31.48 8.42 17.85
N LYS A 184 30.53 7.49 17.75
CA LYS A 184 30.75 6.07 18.07
C LYS A 184 29.61 5.25 17.49
N LEU A 185 29.87 4.64 16.34
CA LEU A 185 29.59 3.26 15.96
C LEU A 185 29.78 3.16 14.44
N LEU A 186 31.05 3.29 14.05
CA LEU A 186 31.60 2.51 12.94
C LEU A 186 32.20 1.27 13.60
N ILE A 187 31.60 0.11 13.33
CA ILE A 187 32.17 -1.19 12.90
C ILE A 187 30.95 -2.05 12.57
#